data_AF-A0A9X2EEK4-F1
#
_entry.id   AF-A0A9X2EEK4-F1
#
_cell.length_a   1.000
_cell.length_b   1.000
_cell.length_c   1.000
_cell.angle_alpha   90.00
_cell.angle_beta   90.00
_cell.angle_gamma   90.00
#
_symmetry.space_group_name_H-M   'P 1'
#
loop_
_entity.id
_entity.type
_entity.pdbx_description
1 polymer ?
#
loop_
_entity_poly.entity_id
_entity_poly.type
_entity_poly.pdbx_seq_one_letter_code
_entity_poly.pdbx_strand_id
1 'polypeptide(L)'
;MTRYWPLRKGTFTIGSPFGPRAGGFHAGQDFPAPDGTPIHACAAGTIIHLGAAAGYGQWIVIDHPAAEGGGVSEYGHMWDARATGLSVGDWVEAGQVIGYVGNNGQSSGPHLHLSVMPYGYDPAAKVDPLSWLRGAGYPGGFLWALGDDEQRELLDRTRQVWEQLRGPEGRGWPQLGRGARGEDLSFVDALAEVSRAARSRGATPNAQI
;
A
#
# COMPACT_ATOMS: atom_id res chain seq x y z
N MET A 1 14.10 -6.80 6.06
CA MET A 1 13.75 -7.07 4.65
C MET A 1 12.27 -6.80 4.49
N THR A 2 11.90 -5.84 3.64
CA THR A 2 10.50 -5.44 3.48
C THR A 2 9.90 -6.22 2.32
N ARG A 3 8.97 -7.14 2.61
CA ARG A 3 8.14 -7.79 1.60
C ARG A 3 6.70 -7.31 1.72
N TYR A 4 6.04 -7.19 0.58
CA TYR A 4 4.62 -6.90 0.48
C TYR A 4 3.89 -8.02 -0.24
N TRP A 5 2.65 -8.25 0.17
CA TRP A 5 1.68 -8.95 -0.67
C TRP A 5 1.57 -8.23 -2.03
N PRO A 6 1.43 -8.96 -3.14
CA PRO A 6 1.39 -8.33 -4.46
C PRO A 6 0.10 -7.55 -4.73
N LEU A 7 -0.92 -7.75 -3.91
CA LEU A 7 -2.23 -7.12 -4.02
C LEU A 7 -2.65 -6.55 -2.67
N ARG A 8 -3.48 -5.50 -2.68
CA ARG A 8 -3.97 -4.86 -1.46
C ARG A 8 -4.88 -5.81 -0.67
N LYS A 9 -4.88 -5.68 0.65
CA LYS A 9 -5.75 -6.50 1.50
C LYS A 9 -7.22 -6.27 1.12
N GLY A 10 -7.97 -7.36 0.94
CA GLY A 10 -9.39 -7.31 0.61
C GLY A 10 -9.71 -7.14 -0.88
N THR A 11 -8.71 -7.04 -1.77
CA THR A 11 -8.93 -6.96 -3.22
C THR A 11 -8.75 -8.30 -3.94
N PHE A 12 -8.50 -9.38 -3.20
CA PHE A 12 -8.22 -10.69 -3.76
C PHE A 12 -8.59 -11.82 -2.80
N THR A 13 -8.66 -13.03 -3.33
CA THR A 13 -8.75 -14.29 -2.56
C THR A 13 -7.53 -15.17 -2.85
N ILE A 14 -7.29 -16.17 -2.01
CA ILE A 14 -6.28 -17.20 -2.27
C ILE A 14 -6.91 -18.26 -3.19
N GLY A 15 -6.42 -18.34 -4.43
CA GLY A 15 -6.90 -19.28 -5.44
C GLY A 15 -6.04 -20.53 -5.53
N SER A 16 -5.80 -20.99 -6.77
CA SER A 16 -5.06 -22.23 -7.06
C SER A 16 -3.66 -22.21 -6.42
N PRO A 17 -3.32 -23.20 -5.57
CA PRO A 17 -2.07 -23.21 -4.84
C PRO A 17 -0.89 -23.66 -5.70
N PHE A 18 0.32 -23.34 -5.23
CA PHE A 18 1.55 -23.95 -5.74
C PHE A 18 1.54 -25.46 -5.45
N GLY A 19 1.92 -26.27 -6.44
CA GLY A 19 2.08 -27.71 -6.26
C GLY A 19 1.43 -28.60 -7.33
N PRO A 20 1.36 -29.92 -7.08
CA PRO A 20 0.77 -30.88 -8.01
C PRO A 20 -0.72 -30.62 -8.27
N ARG A 21 -1.14 -30.75 -9.53
CA ARG A 21 -2.55 -30.69 -9.95
C ARG A 21 -2.88 -31.78 -10.98
N ALA A 22 -4.16 -32.01 -11.21
CA ALA A 22 -4.57 -32.86 -12.33
C ALA A 22 -4.00 -32.28 -13.64
N GLY A 23 -3.17 -33.05 -14.34
CA GLY A 23 -2.54 -32.62 -15.60
C GLY A 23 -1.21 -31.87 -15.47
N GLY A 24 -0.59 -31.80 -14.29
CA GLY A 24 0.79 -31.32 -14.17
C GLY A 24 1.15 -30.71 -12.82
N PHE A 25 2.06 -29.75 -12.83
CA PHE A 25 2.50 -29.01 -11.66
C PHE A 25 2.19 -27.52 -11.85
N HIS A 26 1.64 -26.89 -10.81
CA HIS A 26 1.37 -25.47 -10.79
C HIS A 26 2.55 -24.74 -10.12
N ALA A 27 3.36 -24.07 -10.93
CA ALA A 27 4.61 -23.44 -10.48
C ALA A 27 4.41 -22.01 -9.94
N GLY A 28 3.28 -21.74 -9.30
CA GLY A 28 3.00 -20.45 -8.69
C GLY A 28 1.74 -20.50 -7.83
N GLN A 29 1.35 -19.34 -7.31
CA GLN A 29 0.13 -19.13 -6.56
C GLN A 29 -0.77 -18.17 -7.34
N ASP A 30 -2.02 -18.58 -7.54
CA ASP A 30 -3.01 -17.73 -8.18
C ASP A 30 -3.77 -16.92 -7.13
N PHE A 31 -3.95 -15.63 -7.42
CA PHE A 31 -4.72 -14.68 -6.63
C PHE A 31 -5.86 -14.12 -7.46
N PRO A 32 -7.05 -14.76 -7.45
CA PRO A 32 -8.24 -14.20 -8.07
C PRO A 32 -8.52 -12.81 -7.53
N ALA A 33 -8.69 -11.86 -8.43
CA ALA A 33 -8.92 -10.46 -8.12
C ALA A 33 -9.71 -9.83 -9.28
N PRO A 34 -10.47 -8.75 -9.03
CA PRO A 34 -11.13 -8.02 -10.11
C PRO A 34 -10.15 -7.61 -11.20
N ASP A 35 -10.61 -7.64 -12.45
CA ASP A 35 -9.86 -7.11 -13.59
C ASP A 35 -9.42 -5.66 -13.34
N GLY A 36 -8.19 -5.33 -13.71
CA GLY A 36 -7.59 -4.01 -13.48
C GLY A 36 -7.08 -3.76 -12.06
N THR A 37 -7.17 -4.72 -11.14
CA THR A 37 -6.63 -4.55 -9.77
C THR A 37 -5.12 -4.26 -9.82
N PRO A 38 -4.61 -3.20 -9.15
CA PRO A 38 -3.18 -2.90 -9.17
C PRO A 38 -2.32 -4.02 -8.56
N ILE A 39 -1.31 -4.44 -9.31
CA ILE A 39 -0.27 -5.39 -8.90
C ILE A 39 0.92 -4.58 -8.40
N HIS A 40 1.43 -4.96 -7.23
CA HIS A 40 2.54 -4.28 -6.58
C HIS A 40 3.77 -5.20 -6.51
N ALA A 41 4.96 -4.63 -6.63
CA ALA A 41 6.20 -5.37 -6.44
C ALA A 41 6.26 -5.91 -5.01
N CYS A 42 6.53 -7.21 -4.88
CA CYS A 42 6.60 -7.86 -3.57
C CYS A 42 7.83 -7.45 -2.79
N ALA A 43 8.91 -7.10 -3.47
CA ALA A 43 10.14 -6.56 -2.91
C ALA A 43 10.77 -5.61 -3.95
N ALA A 44 11.67 -4.73 -3.49
CA ALA A 44 12.38 -3.84 -4.40
C ALA A 44 13.37 -4.64 -5.27
N GLY A 45 13.68 -4.14 -6.45
CA GLY A 45 14.57 -4.84 -7.37
C GLY A 45 14.57 -4.28 -8.79
N THR A 46 15.26 -4.99 -9.67
CA THR A 46 15.40 -4.62 -11.08
C THR A 46 14.51 -5.49 -11.95
N ILE A 47 13.79 -4.86 -12.88
CA ILE A 47 13.00 -5.58 -13.87
C ILE A 47 13.96 -6.25 -14.86
N ILE A 48 13.95 -7.59 -14.90
CA ILE A 48 14.79 -8.39 -15.79
C ILE A 48 14.03 -8.92 -17.02
N HIS A 49 12.71 -9.03 -16.92
CA HIS A 49 11.84 -9.32 -18.07
C HIS A 49 10.53 -8.54 -17.99
N LEU A 50 10.03 -8.10 -19.14
CA LEU A 50 8.77 -7.36 -19.25
C LEU A 50 8.12 -7.56 -20.63
N GLY A 51 6.84 -7.97 -20.65
CA GLY A 51 6.05 -8.07 -21.87
C GLY A 51 5.46 -9.46 -22.12
N ALA A 52 5.42 -9.89 -23.38
CA ALA A 52 4.77 -11.15 -23.75
C ALA A 52 5.56 -12.38 -23.27
N ALA A 53 4.85 -13.36 -22.71
CA ALA A 53 5.42 -14.65 -22.32
C ALA A 53 4.44 -15.81 -22.53
N ALA A 54 4.96 -16.93 -23.03
CA ALA A 54 4.16 -18.12 -23.27
C ALA A 54 3.53 -18.63 -21.97
N GLY A 55 2.24 -18.97 -22.01
CA GLY A 55 1.45 -19.34 -20.82
C GLY A 55 0.96 -18.13 -20.01
N TYR A 56 1.81 -17.15 -19.75
CA TYR A 56 1.52 -15.97 -18.92
C TYR A 56 0.70 -14.88 -19.65
N GLY A 57 0.77 -14.84 -20.99
CA GLY A 57 0.22 -13.74 -21.77
C GLY A 57 1.14 -12.52 -21.67
N GLN A 58 0.96 -11.71 -20.64
CA GLN A 58 1.90 -10.64 -20.27
C GLN A 58 2.44 -10.88 -18.86
N TRP A 59 3.69 -10.51 -18.65
CA TRP A 59 4.35 -10.63 -17.35
C TRP A 59 5.37 -9.53 -17.07
N ILE A 60 5.74 -9.45 -15.79
CA ILE A 60 6.93 -8.74 -15.31
C ILE A 60 7.71 -9.71 -14.43
N VAL A 61 9.04 -9.69 -14.54
CA VAL A 61 9.96 -10.45 -13.69
C VAL A 61 10.94 -9.49 -13.03
N ILE A 62 11.04 -9.57 -11.71
CA ILE A 62 11.87 -8.68 -10.89
C ILE A 62 12.92 -9.51 -10.17
N ASP A 63 14.20 -9.20 -10.41
CA ASP A 63 15.33 -9.71 -9.64
C ASP A 63 15.53 -8.84 -8.39
N HIS A 64 15.48 -9.47 -7.23
CA HIS A 64 15.66 -8.81 -5.95
C HIS A 64 17.10 -8.99 -5.49
N PRO A 65 17.90 -7.91 -5.38
CA PRO A 65 19.29 -8.06 -4.97
C PRO A 65 19.39 -8.57 -3.52
N ALA A 66 20.54 -9.14 -3.16
CA ALA A 66 20.76 -9.69 -1.83
C ALA A 66 20.52 -8.67 -0.69
N ALA A 67 20.77 -7.38 -0.94
CA ALA A 67 20.49 -6.29 0.00
C ALA A 67 18.98 -6.15 0.31
N GLU A 68 18.14 -6.41 -0.69
CA GLU A 68 16.69 -6.47 -0.56
C GLU A 68 16.20 -7.85 -0.15
N GLY A 69 17.13 -8.77 0.16
CA GLY A 69 16.95 -10.12 0.71
C GLY A 69 16.82 -11.24 -0.32
N GLY A 70 17.19 -10.97 -1.57
CA GLY A 70 17.39 -11.99 -2.59
C GLY A 70 16.11 -12.59 -3.17
N GLY A 71 16.27 -13.27 -4.30
CA GLY A 71 15.18 -13.98 -4.97
C GLY A 71 14.76 -13.32 -6.27
N VAL A 72 13.87 -13.99 -6.99
CA VAL A 72 13.20 -13.44 -8.17
C VAL A 72 11.70 -13.66 -8.05
N SER A 73 10.90 -12.69 -8.46
CA SER A 73 9.45 -12.80 -8.55
C SER A 73 8.95 -12.63 -9.97
N GLU A 74 7.97 -13.44 -10.37
CA GLU A 74 7.30 -13.35 -11.67
C GLU A 74 5.81 -13.07 -11.46
N TYR A 75 5.30 -12.08 -12.18
CA TYR A 75 3.91 -11.62 -12.10
C TYR A 75 3.22 -11.84 -13.43
N GLY A 76 2.20 -12.70 -13.46
CA GLY A 76 1.55 -13.18 -14.68
C GLY A 76 0.12 -12.72 -14.89
N HIS A 77 -0.39 -13.01 -16.09
CA HIS A 77 -1.77 -12.78 -16.54
C HIS A 77 -2.22 -11.31 -16.48
N MET A 78 -1.27 -10.38 -16.33
CA MET A 78 -1.58 -8.96 -16.29
C MET A 78 -2.03 -8.44 -17.65
N TRP A 79 -2.60 -7.23 -17.66
CA TRP A 79 -2.78 -6.45 -18.88
C TRP A 79 -1.42 -6.03 -19.47
N ASP A 80 -1.39 -5.04 -20.36
CA ASP A 80 -0.13 -4.59 -20.95
C ASP A 80 0.91 -4.29 -19.85
N ALA A 81 2.01 -5.07 -19.84
CA ALA A 81 3.06 -4.95 -18.84
C ALA A 81 3.77 -3.59 -18.90
N ARG A 82 3.57 -2.82 -19.98
CA ARG A 82 4.09 -1.45 -20.15
C ARG A 82 3.12 -0.37 -19.68
N ALA A 83 1.93 -0.72 -19.19
CA ALA A 83 0.90 0.25 -18.81
C ALA A 83 1.34 1.23 -17.70
N THR A 84 2.37 0.89 -16.93
CA THR A 84 2.96 1.73 -15.88
C THR A 84 4.16 2.57 -16.36
N GLY A 85 4.51 2.49 -17.66
CA GLY A 85 5.68 3.16 -18.22
C GLY A 85 7.03 2.49 -17.90
N LEU A 86 7.00 1.36 -17.18
CA LEU A 86 8.19 0.61 -16.79
C LEU A 86 8.81 -0.16 -17.96
N SER A 87 10.12 -0.35 -17.89
CA SER A 87 10.96 -1.02 -18.88
C SER A 87 11.92 -2.02 -18.21
N VAL A 88 12.44 -2.96 -19.01
CA VAL A 88 13.54 -3.82 -18.55
C VAL A 88 14.74 -2.95 -18.19
N GLY A 89 15.34 -3.22 -17.03
CA GLY A 89 16.42 -2.44 -16.44
C GLY A 89 15.97 -1.41 -15.40
N ASP A 90 14.68 -1.08 -15.35
CA ASP A 90 14.18 -0.15 -14.34
C ASP A 90 14.25 -0.77 -12.94
N TRP A 91 14.55 0.08 -11.96
CA TRP A 91 14.42 -0.25 -10.54
C TRP A 91 12.98 0.04 -10.08
N VAL A 92 12.44 -0.84 -9.25
CA VAL A 92 11.15 -0.65 -8.60
C VAL A 92 11.26 -0.82 -7.09
N GLU A 93 10.48 -0.04 -6.35
CA GLU A 93 10.41 -0.09 -4.89
C GLU A 93 9.46 -1.18 -4.41
N ALA A 94 9.71 -1.72 -3.21
CA ALA A 94 8.80 -2.66 -2.58
C ALA A 94 7.42 -2.01 -2.35
N GLY A 95 6.36 -2.61 -2.90
CA GLY A 95 5.01 -2.05 -2.85
C GLY A 95 4.71 -1.02 -3.95
N GLN A 96 5.63 -0.74 -4.87
CA GLN A 96 5.34 0.07 -6.06
C GLN A 96 4.39 -0.67 -6.99
N VAL A 97 3.44 0.06 -7.60
CA VAL A 97 2.58 -0.51 -8.65
C VAL A 97 3.41 -0.81 -9.90
N ILE A 98 3.36 -2.06 -10.33
CA ILE A 98 4.12 -2.55 -11.49
C ILE A 98 3.23 -2.94 -12.66
N GLY A 99 1.95 -3.21 -12.42
CA GLY A 99 1.01 -3.58 -13.47
C GLY A 99 -0.41 -3.71 -12.93
N TYR A 100 -1.29 -4.30 -13.73
CA TYR A 100 -2.70 -4.47 -13.39
C TYR A 100 -3.16 -5.88 -13.73
N VAL A 101 -3.91 -6.50 -12.82
CA VAL A 101 -4.53 -7.81 -13.03
C VAL A 101 -5.30 -7.80 -14.34
N GLY A 102 -5.11 -8.83 -15.15
CA GLY A 102 -5.85 -9.03 -16.38
C GLY A 102 -6.30 -10.47 -16.52
N ASN A 103 -6.57 -10.87 -17.76
CA ASN A 103 -6.94 -12.23 -18.10
C ASN A 103 -6.16 -12.74 -19.34
N ASN A 104 -4.94 -12.25 -19.51
CA ASN A 104 -4.11 -12.58 -20.67
C ASN A 104 -3.52 -13.99 -20.58
N GLY A 105 -3.22 -14.59 -21.74
CA GLY A 105 -2.56 -15.89 -21.81
C GLY A 105 -3.47 -17.05 -21.43
N GLN A 106 -2.91 -18.08 -20.82
CA GLN A 106 -3.64 -19.28 -20.41
C GLN A 106 -4.31 -19.06 -19.05
N SER A 107 -5.41 -18.31 -19.06
CA SER A 107 -6.16 -17.95 -17.86
C SER A 107 -7.64 -18.30 -18.01
N SER A 108 -8.27 -18.82 -16.94
CA SER A 108 -9.71 -19.13 -16.91
C SER A 108 -10.59 -17.97 -16.40
N GLY A 109 -9.98 -16.88 -15.93
CA GLY A 109 -10.65 -15.69 -15.42
C GLY A 109 -9.64 -14.73 -14.76
N PRO A 110 -10.02 -13.48 -14.48
CA PRO A 110 -9.08 -12.48 -13.95
C PRO A 110 -8.39 -12.90 -12.65
N HIS A 111 -7.06 -12.94 -12.67
CA HIS A 111 -6.23 -13.23 -11.50
C HIS A 111 -4.78 -12.81 -11.72
N LEU A 112 -4.02 -12.68 -10.63
CA LEU A 112 -2.56 -12.63 -10.67
C LEU A 112 -2.01 -14.05 -10.47
N HIS A 113 -1.13 -14.51 -11.35
CA HIS A 113 -0.26 -15.66 -11.07
C HIS A 113 1.10 -15.15 -10.56
N LEU A 114 1.48 -15.53 -9.35
CA LEU A 114 2.80 -15.21 -8.78
C LEU A 114 3.67 -16.46 -8.76
N SER A 115 4.85 -16.40 -9.37
CA SER A 115 5.92 -17.38 -9.13
C SER A 115 7.04 -16.71 -8.36
N VAL A 116 7.76 -17.49 -7.53
CA VAL A 116 8.95 -16.99 -6.83
C VAL A 116 10.08 -18.01 -6.94
N MET A 117 11.30 -17.50 -7.07
CA MET A 117 12.55 -18.26 -7.00
C MET A 117 13.33 -17.71 -5.81
N PRO A 118 13.89 -18.57 -4.92
CA PRO A 118 14.51 -18.11 -3.68
C PRO A 118 15.90 -17.47 -3.89
N TYR A 119 16.50 -17.65 -5.05
CA TYR A 119 17.85 -17.16 -5.39
C TYR A 119 17.83 -16.38 -6.71
N GLY A 120 18.74 -16.66 -7.64
CA GLY A 120 18.71 -16.03 -8.97
C GLY A 120 17.58 -16.56 -9.87
N TYR A 121 17.50 -16.02 -11.07
CA TYR A 121 16.53 -16.43 -12.08
C TYR A 121 16.81 -17.87 -12.54
N ASP A 122 16.00 -18.81 -12.03
CA ASP A 122 15.98 -20.21 -12.41
C ASP A 122 14.53 -20.73 -12.40
N PRO A 123 13.86 -20.75 -13.57
CA PRO A 123 12.47 -21.21 -13.68
C PRO A 123 12.22 -22.64 -13.18
N ALA A 124 13.25 -23.47 -13.03
CA ALA A 124 13.13 -24.83 -12.49
C ALA A 124 13.17 -24.86 -10.95
N ALA A 125 13.63 -23.78 -10.29
CA ALA A 125 13.80 -23.68 -8.84
C ALA A 125 12.68 -22.89 -8.14
N LYS A 126 11.48 -22.86 -8.74
CA LYS A 126 10.32 -22.17 -8.16
C LYS A 126 9.88 -22.81 -6.85
N VAL A 127 9.52 -21.97 -5.88
CA VAL A 127 9.04 -22.40 -4.54
C VAL A 127 7.65 -21.84 -4.27
N ASP A 128 6.99 -22.36 -3.22
CA ASP A 128 5.67 -21.89 -2.80
C ASP A 128 5.68 -20.38 -2.43
N PRO A 129 4.97 -19.52 -3.20
CA PRO A 129 4.91 -18.10 -2.93
C PRO A 129 4.26 -17.75 -1.60
N LEU A 130 3.31 -18.54 -1.09
CA LEU A 130 2.68 -18.25 0.21
C LEU A 130 3.67 -18.41 1.35
N SER A 131 4.52 -19.43 1.28
CA SER A 131 5.62 -19.62 2.21
C SER A 131 6.65 -18.48 2.13
N TRP A 132 6.96 -18.01 0.92
CA TRP A 132 7.89 -16.89 0.71
C TRP A 132 7.33 -15.54 1.18
N LEU A 133 6.02 -15.33 1.08
CA LEU A 133 5.30 -14.12 1.54
C LEU A 133 4.99 -14.12 3.04
N ARG A 134 5.38 -15.15 3.80
CA ARG A 134 5.10 -15.22 5.24
C ARG A 134 5.68 -14.00 5.97
N GLY A 135 4.82 -13.26 6.67
CA GLY A 135 5.20 -12.04 7.39
C GLY A 135 5.27 -10.78 6.54
N ALA A 136 4.92 -10.84 5.25
CA ALA A 136 4.83 -9.68 4.38
C ALA A 136 3.69 -8.73 4.81
N GLY A 137 3.93 -7.43 4.68
CA GLY A 137 2.90 -6.40 4.84
C GLY A 137 1.97 -6.32 3.63
N TYR A 138 0.89 -5.54 3.71
CA TYR A 138 0.07 -5.24 2.53
C TYR A 138 0.42 -3.87 1.96
N PRO A 139 0.43 -3.70 0.62
CA PRO A 139 0.67 -2.40 0.00
C PRO A 139 -0.51 -1.45 0.29
N GLY A 140 -0.24 -0.14 0.28
CA GLY A 140 -1.29 0.90 0.40
C GLY A 140 -1.70 1.31 1.82
N GLY A 141 -0.75 1.40 2.77
CA GLY A 141 -0.97 2.21 3.98
C GLY A 141 -1.16 3.70 3.61
N PHE A 142 -2.15 4.36 4.23
CA PHE A 142 -2.83 5.62 3.82
C PHE A 142 -2.01 6.69 3.08
N LEU A 143 -0.75 6.93 3.44
CA LEU A 143 0.05 8.02 2.87
C LEU A 143 0.73 7.69 1.53
N TRP A 144 0.91 6.41 1.20
CA TRP A 144 1.80 5.99 0.10
C TRP A 144 1.03 5.50 -1.14
N ALA A 145 -0.24 5.89 -1.26
CA ALA A 145 -1.06 5.69 -2.46
C ALA A 145 -1.12 6.94 -3.36
N LEU A 146 -0.46 8.03 -2.99
CA LEU A 146 -0.49 9.32 -3.66
C LEU A 146 0.86 9.60 -4.34
N GLY A 147 0.87 10.28 -5.48
CA GLY A 147 2.11 10.79 -6.09
C GLY A 147 2.76 11.89 -5.23
N ASP A 148 4.03 12.24 -5.48
CA ASP A 148 4.79 13.18 -4.64
C ASP A 148 4.10 14.56 -4.47
N ASP A 149 3.46 15.07 -5.52
CA ASP A 149 2.76 16.36 -5.47
C ASP A 149 1.45 16.28 -4.69
N GLU A 150 0.73 15.15 -4.78
CA GLU A 150 -0.50 14.90 -4.02
C GLU A 150 -0.21 14.66 -2.53
N GLN A 151 0.91 14.02 -2.21
CA GLN A 151 1.40 13.89 -0.84
C GLN A 151 1.72 15.26 -0.25
N ARG A 152 2.36 16.14 -1.04
CA ARG A 152 2.66 17.53 -0.62
C ARG A 152 1.38 18.34 -0.41
N GLU A 153 0.41 18.25 -1.31
CA GLU A 153 -0.88 18.94 -1.16
C GLU A 153 -1.65 18.44 0.07
N LEU A 154 -1.66 17.13 0.32
CA LEU A 154 -2.31 16.56 1.51
C LEU A 154 -1.65 17.06 2.80
N LEU A 155 -0.32 17.09 2.85
CA LEU A 155 0.41 17.62 4.00
C LEU A 155 0.16 19.12 4.19
N ASP A 156 0.10 19.89 3.10
CA ASP A 156 -0.18 21.32 3.17
C ASP A 156 -1.62 21.59 3.67
N ARG A 157 -2.63 20.89 3.13
CA ARG A 157 -4.01 21.00 3.62
C ARG A 157 -4.14 20.57 5.08
N THR A 158 -3.45 19.49 5.49
CA THR A 158 -3.44 19.03 6.88
C THR A 158 -2.83 20.10 7.79
N ARG A 159 -1.75 20.74 7.35
CA ARG A 159 -1.11 21.86 8.05
C ARG A 159 -2.05 23.08 8.13
N GLN A 160 -2.72 23.44 7.06
CA GLN A 160 -3.68 24.56 7.05
C GLN A 160 -4.83 24.34 8.03
N VAL A 161 -5.41 23.14 8.07
CA VAL A 161 -6.43 22.78 9.07
C VAL A 161 -5.86 22.88 10.49
N TRP A 162 -4.63 22.42 10.69
CA TRP A 162 -3.97 22.51 11.99
C TRP A 162 -3.74 23.96 12.44
N GLU A 163 -3.32 24.84 11.51
CA GLU A 163 -3.17 26.28 11.75
C GLU A 163 -4.52 26.95 12.02
N GLN A 164 -5.60 26.55 11.36
CA GLN A 164 -6.94 27.05 11.67
C GLN A 164 -7.39 26.66 13.08
N LEU A 165 -7.14 25.41 13.50
CA LEU A 165 -7.53 24.95 14.82
C LEU A 165 -6.67 25.56 15.93
N ARG A 166 -5.37 25.72 15.69
CA ARG A 166 -4.38 26.14 16.71
C ARG A 166 -3.93 27.60 16.62
N GLY A 167 -4.34 28.32 15.60
CA GLY A 167 -3.80 29.62 15.25
C GLY A 167 -2.52 29.52 14.40
N PRO A 168 -2.14 30.61 13.70
CA PRO A 168 -0.89 30.66 12.94
C PRO A 168 0.31 30.28 13.82
N GLU A 169 1.16 29.36 13.33
CA GLU A 169 2.30 28.79 14.08
C GLU A 169 1.92 28.14 15.43
N GLY A 170 0.63 27.85 15.66
CA GLY A 170 0.14 27.35 16.95
C GLY A 170 0.07 28.39 18.07
N ARG A 171 0.09 29.69 17.73
CA ARG A 171 0.07 30.79 18.71
C ARG A 171 -1.33 31.24 19.14
N GLY A 172 -2.38 30.57 18.66
CA GLY A 172 -3.77 30.94 18.90
C GLY A 172 -4.26 32.10 18.03
N TRP A 173 -5.51 32.50 18.27
CA TRP A 173 -6.23 33.51 17.50
C TRP A 173 -6.60 34.68 18.42
N PRO A 174 -6.13 35.91 18.17
CA PRO A 174 -6.41 37.06 19.02
C PRO A 174 -7.91 37.31 19.24
N GLN A 175 -8.74 37.01 18.24
CA GLN A 175 -10.19 37.17 18.29
C GLN A 175 -10.90 36.18 19.22
N LEU A 176 -10.25 35.08 19.61
CA LEU A 176 -10.80 34.13 20.59
C LEU A 176 -10.49 34.55 22.04
N GLY A 177 -9.78 35.67 22.22
CA GLY A 177 -9.36 36.18 23.52
C GLY A 177 -8.02 35.59 23.96
N ARG A 178 -7.62 35.97 25.19
CA ARG A 178 -6.34 35.55 25.77
C ARG A 178 -6.54 34.63 26.96
N GLY A 179 -5.66 33.63 27.07
CA GLY A 179 -5.56 32.75 28.21
C GLY A 179 -4.98 33.45 29.43
N ALA A 180 -4.92 32.71 30.54
CA ALA A 180 -4.45 33.24 31.83
C ALA A 180 -2.99 33.73 31.81
N ARG A 181 -2.17 33.30 30.85
CA ARG A 181 -0.77 33.74 30.69
C ARG A 181 -0.63 34.80 29.60
N GLY A 182 -1.75 35.34 29.10
CA GLY A 182 -1.78 36.38 28.07
C GLY A 182 -1.53 35.86 26.66
N GLU A 183 -1.47 34.55 26.44
CA GLU A 183 -1.39 33.93 25.11
C GLU A 183 -2.74 34.01 24.38
N ASP A 184 -2.74 34.13 23.06
CA ASP A 184 -3.99 34.07 22.29
C ASP A 184 -4.54 32.64 22.34
N LEU A 185 -5.86 32.48 22.49
CA LEU A 185 -6.48 31.16 22.61
C LEU A 185 -6.62 30.48 21.25
N SER A 186 -6.39 29.17 21.21
CA SER A 186 -6.78 28.36 20.06
C SER A 186 -8.27 27.99 20.11
N PHE A 187 -8.79 27.48 18.98
CA PHE A 187 -10.17 26.98 18.95
C PHE A 187 -10.36 25.79 19.90
N VAL A 188 -9.32 24.95 20.04
CA VAL A 188 -9.31 23.83 20.97
C VAL A 188 -9.37 24.32 22.43
N ASP A 189 -8.62 25.37 22.77
CA ASP A 189 -8.62 25.95 24.12
C ASP A 189 -9.98 26.59 24.45
N ALA A 190 -10.54 27.34 23.50
CA ALA A 190 -11.86 27.96 23.66
C ALA A 190 -12.95 26.90 23.89
N LEU A 191 -12.94 25.80 23.13
CA LEU A 191 -13.88 24.68 23.33
C LEU A 191 -13.67 23.99 24.68
N ALA A 192 -12.41 23.79 25.11
CA ALA A 192 -12.11 23.22 26.41
C ALA A 192 -12.61 24.10 27.57
N GLU A 193 -12.49 25.43 27.44
CA GLU A 193 -13.05 26.38 28.40
C GLU A 193 -14.58 26.34 28.44
N VAL A 194 -15.25 26.32 27.27
CA VAL A 194 -16.72 26.16 27.22
C VAL A 194 -17.15 24.84 27.86
N SER A 195 -16.44 23.74 27.60
CA SER A 195 -16.74 22.44 28.22
C SER A 195 -16.54 22.48 29.73
N ARG A 196 -15.46 23.10 30.24
CA ARG A 196 -15.24 23.28 31.68
C ARG A 196 -16.33 24.14 32.32
N ALA A 197 -16.69 25.26 31.69
CA ALA A 197 -17.77 26.13 32.14
C ALA A 197 -19.13 25.43 32.13
N ALA A 198 -19.41 24.60 31.13
CA ALA A 198 -20.64 23.81 31.08
C ALA A 198 -20.70 22.78 32.22
N ARG A 199 -19.58 22.09 32.50
CA ARG A 199 -19.48 21.14 33.62
C ARG A 199 -19.60 21.83 34.98
N SER A 200 -19.03 23.02 35.15
CA SER A 200 -19.18 23.79 36.40
C SER A 200 -20.60 24.37 36.58
N ARG A 201 -21.32 24.64 35.47
CA ARG A 201 -22.74 25.07 35.52
C ARG A 201 -23.73 23.92 35.69
N GLY A 202 -23.38 22.71 35.25
CA GLY A 202 -24.15 21.49 35.52
C GLY A 202 -24.05 21.01 36.97
N ALA A 203 -23.07 21.51 37.72
CA ALA A 203 -23.04 21.44 39.17
C ALA A 203 -23.91 22.59 39.75
N THR A 204 -25.22 22.57 39.50
CA THR A 204 -26.14 23.41 40.28
C THR A 204 -26.33 22.82 41.69
N PRO A 205 -26.49 23.70 42.69
CA PRO A 205 -26.21 23.40 44.10
C PRO A 205 -27.34 22.59 44.70
N ASN A 206 -27.03 21.42 45.26
CA ASN A 206 -28.02 20.73 46.06
C ASN A 206 -28.20 21.48 47.38
N ALA A 207 -29.46 21.78 47.65
CA ALA A 207 -29.98 22.56 48.75
C ALA A 207 -29.64 21.99 50.13
N GLN A 208 -29.47 22.91 51.09
CA GLN A 208 -29.66 22.76 52.55
C GLN A 208 -28.65 21.84 53.25
N ILE A 209 -28.09 22.20 54.40
CA ILE A 209 -28.74 22.55 55.69
C ILE A 209 -27.87 23.58 56.43
#